data_AF-A0A1F3F5J1-F1
#
_entry.id   AF-A0A1F3F5J1-F1
#
_cell.length_a   1.000
_cell.length_b   1.000
_cell.length_c   1.000
_cell.angle_alpha   90.00
_cell.angle_beta   90.00
_cell.angle_gamma   90.00
#
_symmetry.space_group_name_H-M   'P 1'
#
loop_
_entity.id
_entity.type
_entity.pdbx_description
1 polymer ?
#
loop_
_entity_poly.entity_id
_entity_poly.type
_entity_poly.pdbx_seq_one_letter_code
_entity_poly.pdbx_strand_id
1 'polypeptide(L)'
;MDFQIISVIVNALLGGGLIFQFFTVKALRNKANAEAEGAKASAESTELDNVDKAIKIWREMAEQLKNELQESRAKYMEVGKQVDDLGKQVNKLTTASNKILKMLDLIKHDNLEKVIEQIKDEINGKVN
;
A
#
# COMPACT_ATOMS: atom_id res chain seq x y z
N MET A 1 -52.23 13.95 67.74
CA MET A 1 -52.02 13.94 66.28
C MET A 1 -53.37 13.59 65.69
N ASP A 2 -54.04 14.59 65.12
CA ASP A 2 -55.49 14.54 64.94
C ASP A 2 -55.88 13.58 63.82
N PHE A 3 -56.86 12.72 64.09
CA PHE A 3 -57.42 11.75 63.15
C PHE A 3 -57.84 12.37 61.80
N GLN A 4 -58.12 13.68 61.82
CA GLN A 4 -58.40 14.49 60.64
C GLN A 4 -57.21 14.57 59.67
N ILE A 5 -55.98 14.69 60.16
CA ILE A 5 -54.77 14.76 59.32
C ILE A 5 -54.53 13.41 58.64
N ILE A 6 -54.75 12.31 59.37
CA ILE A 6 -54.62 10.94 58.82
C ILE A 6 -55.70 10.70 57.75
N SER A 7 -56.94 11.12 57.98
CA SER A 7 -58.04 11.00 57.00
C SER A 7 -57.79 11.83 55.72
N VAL A 8 -57.26 13.04 55.85
CA VAL A 8 -56.91 13.89 54.70
C VAL A 8 -55.79 13.25 53.87
N ILE A 9 -54.74 12.71 54.52
CA ILE A 9 -53.64 12.04 53.82
C ILE A 9 -54.14 10.76 53.12
N VAL A 10 -54.97 9.97 53.79
CA VAL A 10 -55.53 8.73 53.23
C VAL A 10 -56.49 9.03 52.08
N ASN A 11 -57.35 10.05 52.18
CA ASN A 11 -58.24 10.45 51.08
C ASN A 11 -57.48 11.12 49.93
N ALA A 12 -56.39 11.84 50.17
CA ALA A 12 -55.55 12.39 49.10
C ALA A 12 -54.80 11.28 48.34
N LEU A 13 -54.30 10.26 49.06
CA LEU A 13 -53.66 9.09 48.47
C LEU A 13 -54.67 8.22 47.70
N LEU A 14 -55.80 7.86 48.33
CA LEU A 14 -56.80 6.97 47.75
C LEU A 14 -57.77 7.66 46.76
N GLY A 15 -57.97 8.98 46.88
CA GLY A 15 -58.95 9.75 46.11
C GLY A 15 -58.46 10.24 44.74
N GLY A 16 -57.25 9.90 44.34
CA GLY A 16 -56.78 10.17 42.97
C GLY A 16 -55.27 10.42 42.83
N GLY A 17 -54.57 10.77 43.91
CA GLY A 17 -53.12 11.04 43.86
C GLY A 17 -52.30 9.85 43.36
N LEU A 18 -52.62 8.65 43.84
CA LEU A 18 -51.97 7.41 43.39
C LEU A 18 -52.23 7.13 41.90
N ILE A 19 -53.46 7.36 41.43
CA ILE A 19 -53.84 7.13 40.03
C ILE A 19 -53.05 8.07 39.10
N PHE A 20 -52.95 9.37 39.44
CA PHE A 20 -52.14 10.34 38.69
C PHE A 20 -50.65 9.99 38.69
N GLN A 21 -50.12 9.47 39.79
CA GLN A 21 -48.74 8.99 39.87
C GLN A 21 -48.52 7.76 38.97
N PHE A 22 -49.45 6.81 38.95
CA PHE A 22 -49.39 5.67 38.02
C PHE A 22 -49.42 6.11 36.55
N PHE A 23 -50.28 7.08 36.19
CA PHE A 23 -50.29 7.64 34.84
C PHE A 23 -48.99 8.37 34.50
N THR A 24 -48.44 9.14 35.43
CA THR A 24 -47.16 9.85 35.26
C THR A 24 -46.01 8.87 35.06
N VAL A 25 -45.92 7.81 35.87
CA VAL A 25 -44.88 6.77 35.74
C VAL A 25 -45.02 6.02 34.41
N LYS A 26 -46.24 5.70 33.98
CA LYS A 26 -46.48 5.06 32.67
C LYS A 26 -46.09 5.97 31.51
N ALA A 27 -46.42 7.25 31.58
CA ALA A 27 -46.04 8.24 30.57
C ALA A 27 -44.52 8.42 30.50
N LEU A 28 -43.84 8.47 31.65
CA LEU A 28 -42.38 8.56 31.73
C LEU A 28 -41.71 7.31 31.16
N ARG A 29 -42.25 6.11 31.45
CA ARG A 29 -41.77 4.85 30.87
C ARG A 29 -41.92 4.83 29.35
N ASN A 30 -43.06 5.27 28.83
CA ASN A 30 -43.29 5.35 27.38
C ASN A 30 -42.34 6.34 26.71
N LYS A 31 -42.11 7.51 27.33
CA LYS A 31 -41.16 8.51 26.83
C LYS A 31 -39.72 7.98 26.84
N ALA A 32 -39.30 7.35 27.94
CA ALA A 32 -37.98 6.73 28.04
C ALA A 32 -37.78 5.60 27.02
N ASN A 33 -38.82 4.79 26.77
CA ASN A 33 -38.78 3.76 25.73
C ASN A 33 -38.64 4.37 24.33
N ALA A 34 -39.39 5.43 24.01
CA ALA A 34 -39.29 6.11 22.72
C ALA A 34 -37.92 6.78 22.52
N GLU A 35 -37.35 7.38 23.57
CA GLU A 35 -36.00 7.93 23.54
C GLU A 35 -34.93 6.84 23.37
N ALA A 36 -35.10 5.68 24.02
CA ALA A 36 -34.19 4.55 23.87
C ALA A 36 -34.26 3.93 22.46
N GLU A 37 -35.46 3.78 21.90
CA GLU A 37 -35.66 3.32 20.52
C GLU A 37 -35.06 4.31 19.51
N GLY A 38 -35.26 5.62 19.72
CA GLY A 38 -34.65 6.66 18.89
C GLY A 38 -33.12 6.68 18.97
N ALA A 39 -32.55 6.53 20.17
CA ALA A 39 -31.11 6.43 20.38
C ALA A 39 -30.52 5.19 19.70
N LYS A 40 -31.23 4.05 19.77
CA LYS A 40 -30.84 2.81 19.10
C LYS A 40 -30.84 2.96 17.56
N ALA A 41 -31.91 3.53 17.00
CA ALA A 41 -32.00 3.79 15.56
C ALA A 41 -30.92 4.77 15.07
N SER A 42 -30.59 5.79 15.87
CA SER A 42 -29.52 6.74 15.57
C SER A 42 -28.13 6.08 15.59
N ALA A 43 -27.88 5.18 16.55
CA ALA A 43 -26.66 4.39 16.63
C ALA A 43 -26.52 3.45 15.42
N GLU A 44 -27.57 2.70 15.08
CA GLU A 44 -27.60 1.83 13.88
C GLU A 44 -27.38 2.64 12.58
N SER A 45 -27.99 3.82 12.46
CA SER A 45 -27.76 4.72 11.32
C SER A 45 -26.31 5.22 11.24
N THR A 46 -25.67 5.46 12.38
CA THR A 46 -24.26 5.90 12.43
C THR A 46 -23.32 4.76 12.07
N GLU A 47 -23.61 3.53 12.52
CA GLU A 47 -22.87 2.34 12.11
C GLU A 47 -22.97 2.09 10.61
N LEU A 48 -24.16 2.21 10.02
CA LEU A 48 -24.35 2.08 8.57
C LEU A 48 -23.56 3.13 7.76
N ASP A 49 -23.58 4.41 8.16
CA ASP A 49 -22.79 5.47 7.51
C ASP A 49 -21.28 5.21 7.62
N ASN A 50 -20.82 4.68 8.76
CA ASN A 50 -19.42 4.28 8.93
C ASN A 50 -19.04 3.10 8.02
N VAL A 51 -19.93 2.12 7.85
CA VAL A 51 -19.71 0.99 6.93
C VAL A 51 -19.67 1.47 5.49
N ASP A 52 -20.57 2.35 5.06
CA ASP A 52 -20.58 2.91 3.71
C ASP A 52 -19.31 3.72 3.42
N LYS A 53 -18.84 4.52 4.39
CA LYS A 53 -17.56 5.22 4.31
C LYS A 53 -16.38 4.24 4.19
N ALA A 54 -16.36 3.17 4.98
CA ALA A 54 -15.32 2.15 4.90
C ALA A 54 -15.31 1.45 3.53
N ILE A 55 -16.48 1.10 2.99
CA ILE A 55 -16.62 0.53 1.65
C ILE A 55 -16.13 1.49 0.58
N LYS A 56 -16.43 2.79 0.70
CA LYS A 56 -15.95 3.81 -0.24
C LYS A 56 -14.43 3.92 -0.21
N ILE A 57 -13.83 3.99 0.98
CA ILE A 57 -12.37 4.01 1.15
C ILE A 57 -11.74 2.76 0.53
N TRP A 58 -12.32 1.58 0.78
CA TRP A 58 -11.84 0.32 0.19
C TRP A 58 -11.91 0.32 -1.33
N ARG A 59 -12.98 0.85 -1.92
CA ARG A 59 -13.11 0.98 -3.37
C ARG A 59 -12.07 1.93 -3.96
N GLU A 60 -11.85 3.07 -3.32
CA GLU A 60 -10.84 4.05 -3.76
C GLU A 60 -9.43 3.46 -3.69
N MET A 61 -9.08 2.76 -2.60
CA MET A 61 -7.80 2.06 -2.47
C MET A 61 -7.64 0.96 -3.54
N ALA A 62 -8.69 0.20 -3.84
CA ALA A 62 -8.63 -0.84 -4.86
C ALA A 62 -8.35 -0.26 -6.26
N GLU A 63 -8.96 0.88 -6.60
CA GLU A 63 -8.70 1.54 -7.88
C GLU A 63 -7.29 2.15 -7.93
N GLN A 64 -6.82 2.75 -6.83
CA GLN A 64 -5.43 3.23 -6.73
C GLN A 64 -4.42 2.10 -6.94
N LEU A 65 -4.58 0.98 -6.24
CA LEU A 65 -3.69 -0.19 -6.37
C LEU A 65 -3.69 -0.76 -7.79
N LYS A 66 -4.84 -0.76 -8.46
CA LYS A 66 -4.95 -1.20 -9.86
C LYS A 66 -4.16 -0.28 -10.79
N ASN A 67 -4.24 1.03 -10.59
CA ASN A 67 -3.48 2.01 -11.37
C ASN A 67 -1.97 1.90 -11.12
N GLU A 68 -1.55 1.82 -9.85
CA GLU A 68 -0.14 1.62 -9.48
C GLU A 68 0.42 0.31 -10.06
N LEU A 69 -0.37 -0.77 -10.04
CA LEU A 69 0.03 -2.05 -10.64
C LEU A 69 0.22 -1.93 -12.16
N GLN A 70 -0.67 -1.19 -12.85
CA GLN A 70 -0.56 -0.97 -14.29
C GLN A 70 0.68 -0.14 -14.64
N GLU A 71 0.93 0.94 -13.90
CA GLU A 71 2.13 1.76 -14.07
C GLU A 71 3.41 0.97 -13.80
N SER A 72 3.42 0.19 -12.72
CA SER A 72 4.55 -0.66 -12.35
C SER A 72 4.86 -1.68 -13.45
N ARG A 73 3.84 -2.33 -14.02
CA ARG A 73 3.99 -3.25 -15.16
C ARG A 73 4.61 -2.56 -16.38
N ALA A 74 4.17 -1.34 -16.70
CA ALA A 74 4.74 -0.57 -17.81
C ALA A 74 6.22 -0.25 -17.56
N LYS A 75 6.58 0.19 -16.35
CA LYS A 75 7.97 0.46 -15.95
C LYS A 75 8.83 -0.80 -16.03
N TYR A 76 8.34 -1.95 -15.57
CA TYR A 76 9.07 -3.22 -15.69
C TYR A 76 9.31 -3.64 -17.13
N MET A 77 8.33 -3.43 -18.02
CA MET A 77 8.50 -3.73 -19.44
C MET A 77 9.56 -2.82 -20.09
N GLU A 78 9.57 -1.53 -19.74
CA GLU A 78 10.57 -0.59 -20.19
C GLU A 78 11.98 -0.95 -19.69
N VAL A 79 12.12 -1.22 -18.39
CA VAL A 79 13.39 -1.66 -17.80
C VAL A 79 13.86 -2.96 -18.44
N GLY A 80 12.97 -3.92 -18.68
CA GLY A 80 13.30 -5.16 -19.38
C GLY A 80 13.88 -4.92 -20.78
N LYS A 81 13.31 -3.96 -21.53
CA LYS A 81 13.84 -3.55 -22.84
C LYS A 81 15.22 -2.89 -22.71
N GLN A 82 15.41 -2.01 -21.73
CA GLN A 82 16.70 -1.36 -21.48
C GLN A 82 17.78 -2.38 -21.11
N VAL A 83 17.45 -3.39 -20.31
CA VAL A 83 18.35 -4.49 -19.95
C VAL A 83 18.73 -5.33 -21.17
N ASP A 84 17.78 -5.66 -22.03
CA ASP A 84 18.07 -6.40 -23.28
C ASP A 84 18.98 -5.60 -24.21
N ASP A 85 18.71 -4.30 -24.40
CA ASP A 85 19.53 -3.43 -25.22
C ASP A 85 20.94 -3.22 -24.64
N LEU A 86 21.07 -3.12 -23.32
CA LEU A 86 22.36 -3.08 -22.64
C LEU A 86 23.11 -4.40 -22.82
N GLY A 87 22.41 -5.55 -22.71
CA GLY A 87 22.99 -6.87 -22.97
C GLY A 87 23.57 -6.99 -24.38
N LYS A 88 22.87 -6.47 -25.40
CA LYS A 88 23.39 -6.40 -26.77
C LYS A 88 24.64 -5.54 -26.88
N GLN A 89 24.68 -4.39 -26.20
CA GLN A 89 25.84 -3.50 -26.21
C GLN A 89 27.05 -4.16 -25.54
N VAL A 90 26.85 -4.81 -24.39
CA VAL A 90 27.90 -5.57 -23.70
C VAL A 90 28.44 -6.68 -24.62
N ASN A 91 27.57 -7.46 -25.27
CA ASN A 91 28.00 -8.51 -26.19
C ASN A 91 28.82 -7.98 -27.37
N LYS A 92 28.43 -6.82 -27.95
CA LYS A 92 29.20 -6.15 -29.00
C LYS A 92 30.57 -5.73 -28.48
N LEU A 93 30.63 -5.14 -27.29
CA LEU A 93 31.87 -4.72 -26.66
C LEU A 93 32.80 -5.91 -26.39
N THR A 94 32.29 -6.98 -25.78
CA THR A 94 33.04 -8.21 -25.53
C THR A 94 33.59 -8.80 -26.82
N THR A 95 32.79 -8.81 -27.90
CA THR A 95 33.25 -9.28 -29.21
C THR A 95 34.37 -8.39 -29.76
N ALA A 96 34.25 -7.08 -29.64
CA ALA A 96 35.30 -6.14 -30.05
C ALA A 96 36.59 -6.33 -29.22
N SER A 97 36.49 -6.42 -27.90
CA SER A 97 37.61 -6.70 -27.01
C SER A 97 38.31 -8.02 -27.38
N ASN A 98 37.56 -9.09 -27.65
CA ASN A 98 38.13 -10.36 -28.09
C ASN A 98 38.85 -10.27 -29.43
N LYS A 99 38.35 -9.47 -30.38
CA LYS A 99 39.05 -9.20 -31.64
C LYS A 99 40.34 -8.43 -31.42
N ILE A 100 40.31 -7.41 -30.56
CA ILE A 100 41.51 -6.62 -30.20
C ILE A 100 42.56 -7.53 -29.56
N LEU A 101 42.17 -8.41 -28.63
CA LEU A 101 43.08 -9.38 -28.01
C LEU A 101 43.76 -10.26 -29.06
N LYS A 102 42.99 -10.82 -30.01
CA LYS A 102 43.56 -11.62 -31.11
C LYS A 102 44.51 -10.80 -31.99
N MET A 103 44.19 -9.55 -32.29
CA MET A 103 45.08 -8.67 -33.06
C MET A 103 46.37 -8.36 -32.30
N LEU A 104 46.30 -8.15 -30.99
CA LEU A 104 47.47 -7.94 -30.14
C LEU A 104 48.37 -9.19 -30.11
N ASP A 105 47.78 -10.39 -30.03
CA ASP A 105 48.54 -11.65 -30.07
C ASP A 105 49.26 -11.83 -31.41
N LEU A 106 48.62 -11.48 -32.53
CA LEU A 106 49.22 -11.52 -33.87
C LEU A 106 50.38 -10.53 -34.00
N ILE A 107 50.18 -9.27 -33.59
CA ILE A 107 51.23 -8.24 -33.61
C ILE A 107 52.45 -8.65 -32.76
N LYS A 108 52.20 -9.30 -31.62
CA LYS A 108 53.28 -9.81 -30.77
C LYS A 108 54.11 -10.87 -31.49
N HIS A 109 53.50 -11.73 -32.29
CA HIS A 109 54.20 -12.79 -33.02
C HIS A 109 54.92 -12.28 -34.28
N ASP A 110 54.24 -11.45 -35.09
CA ASP A 110 54.74 -10.91 -36.36
C ASP A 110 55.96 -9.99 -36.17
N ASN A 111 56.01 -9.27 -35.04
CA ASN A 111 57.18 -8.45 -34.71
C ASN A 111 58.31 -9.27 -34.08
N LEU A 112 58.03 -10.41 -33.44
CA LEU A 112 59.07 -11.22 -32.79
C LEU A 112 60.01 -11.86 -33.81
N GLU A 113 59.46 -12.38 -34.91
CA GLU A 113 60.26 -13.01 -35.97
C GLU A 113 61.14 -12.01 -36.69
N LYS A 114 60.59 -10.83 -37.03
CA LYS A 114 61.35 -9.74 -37.64
C LYS A 114 62.45 -9.21 -36.73
N VAL A 115 62.18 -9.09 -35.43
CA VAL A 115 63.19 -8.64 -34.46
C VAL A 115 64.28 -9.71 -34.28
N ILE A 116 63.93 -11.01 -34.28
CA ILE A 116 64.92 -12.09 -34.23
C ILE A 116 65.79 -12.12 -35.49
N GLU A 117 65.21 -11.92 -36.68
CA GLU A 117 65.98 -11.80 -37.93
C GLU A 117 66.92 -10.60 -37.89
N GLN A 118 66.44 -9.42 -37.49
CA GLN A 118 67.29 -8.23 -37.34
C GLN A 118 68.42 -8.46 -36.33
N ILE A 119 68.15 -9.12 -35.21
CA ILE A 119 69.18 -9.47 -34.21
C ILE A 119 70.20 -10.44 -34.81
N LYS A 120 69.77 -11.45 -35.59
CA LYS A 120 70.69 -12.39 -36.25
C LYS A 120 71.56 -11.68 -37.29
N ASP A 121 71.00 -10.78 -38.08
CA ASP A 121 71.73 -10.01 -39.07
C ASP A 121 72.71 -9.03 -38.43
N GLU A 122 72.34 -8.40 -37.31
CA GLU A 122 73.25 -7.55 -36.54
C GLU A 122 74.38 -8.34 -35.85
N ILE A 123 74.11 -9.55 -35.37
CA ILE A 123 75.13 -10.42 -34.78
C ILE A 123 76.09 -10.94 -35.86
N ASN A 124 75.57 -11.39 -37.00
CA ASN A 124 76.40 -11.90 -38.10
C ASN A 124 77.13 -10.79 -38.87
N GLY A 125 76.53 -9.61 -39.01
CA GLY A 125 77.13 -8.44 -39.65
C GLY A 125 78.21 -7.75 -38.80
N LYS A 126 78.30 -8.07 -37.50
CA LYS A 126 79.38 -7.63 -36.60
C LYS A 126 80.55 -8.60 -36.51
N VAL A 127 80.53 -9.71 -37.27
CA VAL A 127 81.66 -10.64 -37.41
C VAL A 127 82.33 -10.40 -38.77
N ASN A 128 82.98 -9.24 -38.91
CA ASN A 128 84.10 -8.97 -39.82
C ASN A 128 84.80 -7.67 -39.39
#